data_AF-H1KKN9-F1
#
_entry.id   AF-H1KKN9-F1
#
_cell.length_a   1.000
_cell.length_b   1.000
_cell.length_c   1.000
_cell.angle_alpha   90.00
_cell.angle_beta   90.00
_cell.angle_gamma   90.00
#
_symmetry.space_group_name_H-M   'P 1'
#
loop_
_entity.id
_entity.type
_entity.pdbx_description
1 polymer ?
#
loop_
_entity_poly.entity_id
_entity_poly.type
_entity_poly.pdbx_seq_one_letter_code
_entity_poly.pdbx_strand_id
1 'polypeptide(L)'
;MTPANPDALADAPYVLLKRGLFERPGHHGYTGVLRHAGRFSHEEASSSAVHGGSVTMMLASEAPAYSPACWHETQVEDLLDLLRIERGAKAAAEARAAQLQAEVGALKGALEHVKAWIDTDLPAGTSRAGIVHRAITKALDRTALAARAATAREGQADA
;
A
#
# COMPACT_ATOMS: atom_id res chain seq x y z
N MET A 1 23.11 24.72 5.94
CA MET A 1 21.78 24.24 5.45
C MET A 1 21.56 22.87 6.04
N THR A 2 20.79 22.81 7.13
CA THR A 2 20.44 21.55 7.80
C THR A 2 19.36 20.87 6.96
N PRO A 3 19.48 19.58 6.59
CA PRO A 3 18.40 18.88 5.92
C PRO A 3 17.21 18.77 6.90
N ALA A 4 16.06 19.29 6.49
CA ALA A 4 14.83 19.19 7.26
C ALA A 4 14.46 17.72 7.48
N ASN A 5 14.15 17.40 8.73
CA ASN A 5 13.71 16.09 9.19
C ASN A 5 12.46 15.65 8.40
N PRO A 6 12.47 14.48 7.72
CA PRO A 6 11.33 14.01 6.93
C PRO A 6 10.06 13.77 7.75
N ASP A 7 10.17 13.61 9.07
CA ASP A 7 9.03 13.42 9.97
C ASP A 7 8.30 14.72 10.33
N ALA A 8 8.89 15.90 10.09
CA ALA A 8 8.25 17.19 10.34
C ALA A 8 7.16 17.56 9.30
N LEU A 9 7.13 16.86 8.16
CA LEU A 9 6.18 17.09 7.08
C LEU A 9 4.78 16.51 7.35
N ALA A 10 4.62 15.62 8.34
CA ALA A 10 3.33 15.04 8.69
C ALA A 10 2.42 16.00 9.50
N ASP A 11 3.00 17.00 10.19
CA ASP A 11 2.30 17.94 11.08
C ASP A 11 2.20 19.37 10.49
N ALA A 12 2.38 19.51 9.18
CA ALA A 12 2.44 20.79 8.50
C ALA A 12 1.13 21.05 7.71
N PRO A 13 0.09 21.65 8.31
CA PRO A 13 -1.23 21.70 7.72
C PRO A 13 -1.41 22.83 6.71
N TYR A 14 -0.39 23.65 6.43
CA TYR A 14 -0.51 24.79 5.53
C TYR A 14 0.11 24.52 4.16
N VAL A 15 -0.51 25.10 3.14
CA VAL A 15 0.03 25.22 1.79
C VAL A 15 0.23 26.69 1.46
N LEU A 16 1.28 26.97 0.69
CA LEU A 16 1.57 28.29 0.17
C LEU A 16 1.07 28.39 -1.27
N LEU A 17 0.42 29.50 -1.58
CA LEU A 17 -0.08 29.82 -2.91
C LEU A 17 0.59 31.09 -3.40
N LYS A 18 1.08 31.08 -4.64
CA LYS A 18 1.57 32.28 -5.33
C LYS A 18 0.95 32.34 -6.71
N ARG A 19 0.32 33.47 -7.05
CA ARG A 19 -0.37 33.66 -8.35
C ARG A 19 -1.34 32.51 -8.69
N GLY A 20 -2.02 31.96 -7.68
CA GLY A 20 -3.00 30.90 -7.86
C GLY A 20 -2.42 29.49 -8.09
N LEU A 21 -1.13 29.27 -7.87
CA LEU A 21 -0.48 27.95 -7.89
C LEU A 21 0.11 27.62 -6.51
N PHE A 22 0.14 26.34 -6.16
CA PHE A 22 0.74 25.88 -4.91
C PHE A 22 2.26 25.82 -5.01
N GLU A 23 2.96 26.15 -3.93
CA GLU A 23 4.41 26.02 -3.85
C GLU A 23 4.83 24.55 -3.70
N ARG A 24 5.90 24.14 -4.40
CA ARG A 24 6.45 22.79 -4.33
C ARG A 24 7.85 22.80 -3.69
N PRO A 25 8.12 21.99 -2.64
CA PRO A 25 9.43 21.94 -1.99
C PRO A 25 10.52 21.44 -2.94
N GLY A 26 11.76 21.86 -2.72
CA GLY A 26 12.90 21.42 -3.53
C GLY A 26 13.12 22.17 -4.85
N HIS A 27 12.66 23.42 -4.95
CA HIS A 27 12.90 24.33 -6.09
C HIS A 27 12.25 23.91 -7.43
N HIS A 28 11.23 23.05 -7.42
CA HIS A 28 10.47 22.70 -8.62
C HIS A 28 9.38 23.73 -9.01
N GLY A 29 9.50 24.97 -8.53
CA GLY A 29 8.56 26.05 -8.85
C GLY A 29 7.21 25.88 -8.18
N TYR A 30 6.14 25.98 -8.99
CA TYR A 30 4.76 25.95 -8.53
C TYR A 30 3.98 24.85 -9.24
N THR A 31 3.01 24.26 -8.55
CA THR A 31 2.14 23.20 -9.06
C THR A 31 0.69 23.59 -8.98
N GLY A 32 -0.10 23.13 -9.96
CA GLY A 32 -1.54 23.25 -9.93
C GLY A 32 -2.23 22.20 -9.06
N VAL A 33 -1.50 21.24 -8.49
CA VAL A 33 -2.10 20.07 -7.82
C VAL A 33 -1.68 20.01 -6.36
N LEU A 34 -2.65 19.91 -5.46
CA LEU A 34 -2.47 19.92 -4.01
C LEU A 34 -1.65 18.73 -3.47
N ARG A 35 -1.75 17.55 -4.10
CA ARG A 35 -0.98 16.37 -3.67
C ARG A 35 0.52 16.50 -3.90
N HIS A 36 0.90 17.33 -4.87
CA HIS A 36 2.29 17.64 -5.21
C HIS A 36 2.78 18.91 -4.49
N ALA A 37 1.89 19.61 -3.80
CA ALA A 37 2.21 20.83 -3.08
C ALA A 37 2.99 20.53 -1.80
N GLY A 38 3.80 21.50 -1.41
CA GLY A 38 4.50 21.50 -0.13
C GLY A 38 3.55 21.57 1.04
N ARG A 39 4.05 21.12 2.18
CA ARG A 39 3.39 21.22 3.47
C ARG A 39 4.29 22.03 4.37
N PHE A 40 3.74 23.10 4.93
CA PHE A 40 4.45 24.06 5.75
C PHE A 40 3.79 24.15 7.12
N SER A 41 4.62 24.29 8.16
CA SER A 41 4.13 24.66 9.48
C SER A 41 3.54 26.07 9.44
N HIS A 42 2.76 26.44 10.46
CA HIS A 42 2.21 27.79 10.55
C HIS A 42 3.31 28.87 10.56
N GLU A 43 4.43 28.61 11.26
CA GLU A 43 5.56 29.55 11.37
C GLU A 43 6.25 29.77 10.02
N GLU A 44 6.53 28.69 9.28
CA GLU A 44 7.12 28.77 7.94
C GLU A 44 6.16 29.43 6.94
N ALA A 45 4.87 29.09 7.01
CA ALA A 45 3.88 29.63 6.09
C ALA A 45 3.63 31.12 6.33
N SER A 46 3.53 31.52 7.61
CA SER A 46 3.29 32.93 7.99
C SER A 46 4.51 33.81 7.65
N SER A 47 5.73 33.37 7.95
CA SER A 47 6.94 34.10 7.59
C SER A 47 7.08 34.32 6.07
N SER A 48 6.70 33.32 5.28
CA SER A 48 6.70 33.38 3.81
C SER A 48 5.58 34.26 3.25
N ALA A 49 4.39 34.25 3.86
CA ALA A 49 3.25 35.06 3.44
C ALA A 49 3.42 36.56 3.73
N VAL A 50 4.26 36.93 4.72
CA VAL A 50 4.46 38.32 5.16
C VAL A 50 5.33 39.15 4.19
N HIS A 51 6.09 38.53 3.29
CA HIS A 51 7.02 39.23 2.41
C HIS A 51 6.41 39.56 1.03
N GLY A 52 5.79 40.74 0.91
CA GLY A 52 5.47 41.37 -0.38
C GLY A 52 4.13 40.99 -1.03
N GLY A 53 3.19 40.40 -0.27
CA GLY A 53 1.77 40.26 -0.64
C GLY A 53 1.43 39.32 -1.80
N SER A 54 2.43 38.72 -2.45
CA SER A 54 2.21 37.83 -3.60
C SER A 54 2.01 36.36 -3.24
N VAL A 55 2.35 35.98 -2.01
CA VAL A 55 2.25 34.62 -1.47
C VAL A 55 1.21 34.63 -0.36
N THR A 56 0.24 33.72 -0.44
CA THR A 56 -0.82 33.54 0.56
C THR A 56 -0.74 32.15 1.13
N MET A 57 -1.01 31.97 2.43
CA MET A 57 -1.12 30.67 3.06
C MET A 57 -2.58 30.21 3.16
N MET A 58 -2.82 28.90 3.12
CA MET A 58 -4.14 28.28 3.27
C MET A 58 -3.99 26.94 4.00
N LEU A 59 -5.00 26.52 4.74
CA LEU A 59 -5.04 25.17 5.30
C LEU A 59 -5.17 24.13 4.17
N ALA A 60 -4.34 23.09 4.20
CA ALA A 60 -4.34 22.00 3.24
C ALA A 60 -5.69 21.27 3.20
N SER A 61 -6.43 21.23 4.31
CA SER A 61 -7.78 20.65 4.39
C SER A 61 -8.85 21.49 3.68
N GLU A 62 -8.61 22.79 3.53
CA GLU A 62 -9.52 23.74 2.86
C GLU A 62 -9.09 24.00 1.40
N ALA A 63 -7.86 23.64 1.06
CA ALA A 63 -7.33 23.81 -0.27
C ALA A 63 -8.05 22.89 -1.28
N PRO A 64 -8.43 23.41 -2.45
CA PRO A 64 -8.97 22.57 -3.51
C PRO A 64 -7.89 21.59 -4.02
N ALA A 65 -8.32 20.43 -4.51
CA ALA A 65 -7.40 19.45 -5.09
C ALA A 65 -6.55 20.05 -6.24
N TYR A 66 -7.15 20.98 -6.99
CA TYR A 66 -6.51 21.75 -8.04
C TYR A 66 -6.55 23.23 -7.71
N SER A 67 -5.42 23.91 -7.89
CA SER A 67 -5.32 25.34 -7.64
C SER A 67 -6.09 26.15 -8.70
N PRO A 68 -6.48 27.40 -8.41
CA PRO A 68 -7.26 28.22 -9.35
C PRO A 68 -6.58 28.46 -10.71
N ALA A 69 -5.25 28.48 -10.74
CA ALA A 69 -4.47 28.66 -11.98
C ALA A 69 -3.97 27.34 -12.58
N CYS A 70 -4.48 26.19 -12.13
CA CYS A 70 -4.09 24.88 -12.65
C CYS A 70 -4.58 24.68 -14.09
N TRP A 71 -3.67 24.35 -14.99
CA TRP A 71 -3.99 24.05 -16.39
C TRP A 71 -4.82 22.79 -16.49
N HIS A 72 -5.79 22.78 -17.41
CA HIS A 72 -6.73 21.68 -17.54
C HIS A 72 -6.03 20.35 -17.90
N GLU A 73 -5.02 20.41 -18.77
CA GLU A 73 -4.21 19.25 -19.17
C GLU A 73 -3.51 18.62 -17.97
N THR A 74 -2.98 19.44 -17.05
CA THR A 74 -2.38 18.96 -15.81
C THR A 74 -3.41 18.27 -14.92
N GLN A 75 -4.65 18.77 -14.84
CA GLN A 75 -5.72 18.10 -14.10
C GLN A 75 -6.05 16.73 -14.70
N VAL A 76 -6.13 16.65 -16.04
CA VAL A 76 -6.41 15.39 -16.74
C VAL A 76 -5.29 14.37 -16.52
N GLU A 77 -4.04 14.77 -16.67
CA GLU A 77 -2.87 13.91 -16.41
C GLU A 77 -2.87 13.39 -14.96
N ASP A 78 -3.13 14.30 -14.02
CA ASP A 78 -3.20 14.01 -12.60
C ASP A 78 -4.27 12.98 -12.24
N LEU A 79 -5.45 13.08 -12.87
CA LEU A 79 -6.55 12.12 -12.74
C LEU A 79 -6.24 10.77 -13.38
N LEU A 80 -5.61 10.76 -14.55
CA LEU A 80 -5.19 9.52 -15.22
C LEU A 80 -4.18 8.73 -14.38
N ASP A 81 -3.25 9.44 -13.72
CA ASP A 81 -2.31 8.82 -12.79
C ASP A 81 -3.01 8.20 -11.57
N LEU A 82 -4.01 8.88 -10.99
CA LEU A 82 -4.81 8.31 -9.89
C LEU A 82 -5.54 7.04 -10.32
N LEU A 83 -6.16 7.07 -11.51
CA LEU A 83 -6.83 5.89 -12.06
C LEU A 83 -5.85 4.72 -12.28
N ARG A 84 -4.60 5.00 -12.66
CA ARG A 84 -3.56 3.96 -12.78
C ARG A 84 -3.24 3.35 -11.42
N ILE A 85 -3.07 4.17 -10.39
CA ILE A 85 -2.80 3.72 -9.02
C ILE A 85 -3.96 2.87 -8.49
N GLU A 86 -5.20 3.33 -8.65
CA GLU A 86 -6.39 2.59 -8.20
C GLU A 86 -6.54 1.24 -8.90
N ARG A 87 -6.28 1.19 -10.22
CA ARG A 87 -6.29 -0.08 -10.96
C ARG A 87 -5.21 -1.04 -10.47
N GLY A 88 -4.01 -0.54 -10.17
CA GLY A 88 -2.94 -1.34 -9.58
C GLY A 88 -3.32 -1.89 -8.21
N ALA A 89 -3.89 -1.05 -7.34
CA ALA A 89 -4.36 -1.46 -6.01
C ALA A 89 -5.48 -2.50 -6.09
N LYS A 90 -6.42 -2.33 -7.03
CA LYS A 90 -7.49 -3.29 -7.29
C LYS A 90 -6.94 -4.64 -7.76
N ALA A 91 -6.03 -4.64 -8.74
CA ALA A 91 -5.40 -5.86 -9.23
C ALA A 91 -4.64 -6.60 -8.12
N ALA A 92 -3.91 -5.86 -7.26
CA ALA A 92 -3.23 -6.44 -6.11
C ALA A 92 -4.22 -7.04 -5.09
N ALA A 93 -5.34 -6.37 -4.83
CA ALA A 93 -6.39 -6.87 -3.95
C ALA A 93 -7.06 -8.14 -4.50
N GLU A 94 -7.33 -8.20 -5.80
CA GLU A 94 -7.88 -9.38 -6.48
C GLU A 94 -6.90 -10.56 -6.45
N ALA A 95 -5.61 -10.31 -6.69
CA ALA A 95 -4.56 -11.33 -6.56
C ALA A 95 -4.49 -11.88 -5.14
N ARG A 96 -4.55 -11.00 -4.12
CA ARG A 96 -4.56 -11.41 -2.71
C ARG A 96 -5.81 -12.22 -2.37
N ALA A 97 -6.98 -11.83 -2.88
CA ALA A 97 -8.22 -12.57 -2.68
C ALA A 97 -8.15 -13.98 -3.30
N ALA A 98 -7.62 -14.09 -4.52
CA ALA A 98 -7.41 -15.38 -5.19
C ALA A 98 -6.45 -16.29 -4.41
N GLN A 99 -5.35 -15.72 -3.87
CA GLN A 99 -4.42 -16.45 -3.02
C GLN A 99 -5.11 -16.99 -1.75
N LEU A 100 -5.85 -16.13 -1.03
CA LEU A 100 -6.58 -16.54 0.17
C LEU A 100 -7.61 -17.62 -0.13
N GLN A 101 -8.30 -17.53 -1.28
CA GLN A 101 -9.26 -18.55 -1.70
C GLN A 101 -8.57 -19.91 -1.97
N ALA A 102 -7.37 -19.90 -2.56
CA ALA A 102 -6.58 -21.11 -2.76
C ALA A 102 -6.11 -21.71 -1.42
N GLU A 103 -5.63 -20.89 -0.48
CA GLU A 103 -5.23 -21.32 0.86
C GLU A 103 -6.40 -21.93 1.64
N VAL A 104 -7.57 -21.29 1.60
CA VAL A 104 -8.80 -21.84 2.21
C VAL A 104 -9.19 -23.17 1.56
N GLY A 105 -9.08 -23.29 0.23
CA GLY A 105 -9.32 -24.55 -0.48
C GLY A 105 -8.38 -25.67 -0.03
N ALA A 106 -7.08 -25.37 0.10
CA ALA A 106 -6.08 -26.32 0.57
C ALA A 106 -6.34 -26.76 2.02
N LEU A 107 -6.69 -25.82 2.90
CA LEU A 107 -7.02 -26.12 4.31
C LEU A 107 -8.27 -26.99 4.43
N LYS A 108 -9.32 -26.71 3.64
CA LYS A 108 -10.52 -27.55 3.58
C LYS A 108 -10.18 -28.97 3.11
N GLY A 109 -9.37 -29.11 2.07
CA GLY A 109 -8.93 -30.44 1.59
C GLY A 109 -8.12 -31.20 2.65
N ALA A 110 -7.20 -30.53 3.35
CA ALA A 110 -6.45 -31.13 4.45
C ALA A 110 -7.37 -31.55 5.61
N LEU A 111 -8.37 -30.74 5.94
CA LEU A 111 -9.35 -31.05 6.99
C LEU A 111 -10.18 -32.30 6.64
N GLU A 112 -10.65 -32.42 5.40
CA GLU A 112 -11.38 -33.62 4.96
C GLU A 112 -10.51 -34.87 5.01
N HIS A 113 -9.21 -34.77 4.67
CA HIS A 113 -8.27 -35.88 4.85
C HIS A 113 -8.09 -36.29 6.31
N VAL A 114 -7.96 -35.32 7.22
CA VAL A 114 -7.87 -35.59 8.66
C VAL A 114 -9.16 -36.24 9.17
N LYS A 115 -10.32 -35.75 8.73
CA LYS A 115 -11.63 -36.31 9.10
C LYS A 115 -11.78 -37.76 8.65
N ALA A 116 -11.55 -38.03 7.35
CA ALA A 116 -11.60 -39.39 6.81
C ALA A 116 -10.64 -40.34 7.55
N TRP A 117 -9.49 -39.83 7.99
CA TRP A 117 -8.52 -40.61 8.77
C TRP A 117 -8.97 -40.86 10.21
N ILE A 118 -9.61 -39.90 10.88
CA ILE A 118 -10.21 -40.08 12.21
C ILE A 118 -11.30 -41.15 12.18
N ASP A 119 -12.09 -41.16 11.11
CA ASP A 119 -13.19 -42.09 10.87
C ASP A 119 -12.70 -43.50 10.45
N THR A 120 -11.41 -43.70 10.21
CA THR A 120 -10.85 -45.02 9.91
C THR A 120 -10.60 -45.80 11.21
N ASP A 121 -11.08 -47.04 11.30
CA ASP A 121 -10.81 -47.90 12.44
C ASP A 121 -9.30 -48.18 12.58
N LEU A 122 -8.73 -47.86 13.74
CA LEU A 122 -7.33 -48.16 14.02
C LEU A 122 -7.19 -49.61 14.52
N PRO A 123 -6.17 -50.35 14.05
CA PRO A 123 -5.86 -51.65 14.60
C PRO A 123 -5.51 -51.53 16.10
N ALA A 124 -5.88 -52.57 16.86
CA ALA A 124 -5.70 -52.61 18.30
C ALA A 124 -4.22 -52.37 18.69
N GLY A 125 -4.00 -51.46 19.64
CA GLY A 125 -2.66 -51.12 20.16
C GLY A 125 -2.03 -49.84 19.59
N THR A 126 -2.70 -49.13 18.67
CA THR A 126 -2.13 -47.92 18.06
C THR A 126 -2.60 -46.63 18.73
N SER A 127 -1.67 -45.83 19.24
CA SER A 127 -1.97 -44.53 19.87
C SER A 127 -2.38 -43.48 18.82
N ARG A 128 -3.62 -43.00 18.90
CA ARG A 128 -4.15 -41.91 18.06
C ARG A 128 -3.28 -40.64 18.16
N ALA A 129 -2.81 -40.26 19.35
CA ALA A 129 -2.05 -39.03 19.56
C ALA A 129 -0.68 -39.02 18.85
N GLY A 130 0.09 -40.12 18.93
CA GLY A 130 1.40 -40.22 18.28
C GLY A 130 1.33 -40.27 16.75
N ILE A 131 0.19 -40.72 16.20
CA ILE A 131 -0.01 -40.76 14.75
C ILE A 131 -0.52 -39.42 14.22
N VAL A 132 -1.45 -38.76 14.93
CA VAL A 132 -1.92 -37.40 14.57
C VAL A 132 -0.75 -36.43 14.51
N HIS A 133 0.16 -36.47 15.49
CA HIS A 133 1.36 -35.62 15.48
C HIS A 133 2.19 -35.84 14.19
N ARG A 134 2.49 -37.10 13.84
CA ARG A 134 3.25 -37.42 12.61
C ARG A 134 2.53 -37.05 11.32
N ALA A 135 1.21 -37.18 11.25
CA ALA A 135 0.41 -36.83 10.08
C ALA A 135 0.37 -35.32 9.86
N ILE A 136 0.20 -34.54 10.93
CA ILE A 136 0.27 -33.07 10.89
C ILE A 136 1.67 -32.63 10.46
N THR A 137 2.74 -33.19 11.02
CA THR A 137 4.12 -32.87 10.60
C THR A 137 4.33 -33.15 9.10
N LYS A 138 3.91 -34.31 8.60
CA LYS A 138 4.04 -34.65 7.17
C LYS A 138 3.22 -33.75 6.24
N ALA A 139 2.03 -33.34 6.66
CA ALA A 139 1.19 -32.42 5.89
C ALA A 139 1.85 -31.04 5.81
N LEU A 140 2.35 -30.53 6.95
CA LEU A 140 3.07 -29.27 7.03
C LEU A 140 4.35 -29.27 6.17
N ASP A 141 5.13 -30.37 6.21
CA ASP A 141 6.33 -30.53 5.36
C ASP A 141 5.99 -30.49 3.87
N ARG A 142 4.88 -31.11 3.44
CA ARG A 142 4.43 -31.08 2.04
C ARG A 142 3.97 -29.69 1.59
N THR A 143 3.24 -28.97 2.44
CA THR A 143 2.87 -27.57 2.16
C THR A 143 4.08 -26.65 2.13
N ALA A 144 5.07 -26.84 3.01
CA ALA A 144 6.32 -26.09 3.00
C ALA A 144 7.15 -26.38 1.73
N LEU A 145 7.16 -27.63 1.26
CA LEU A 145 7.84 -28.00 0.01
C LEU A 145 7.12 -27.39 -1.22
N ALA A 146 5.79 -27.39 -1.23
CA ALA A 146 4.99 -26.79 -2.31
C ALA A 146 5.15 -25.26 -2.37
N ALA A 147 5.19 -24.58 -1.21
CA ALA A 147 5.45 -23.14 -1.14
C ALA A 147 6.85 -22.79 -1.66
N ARG A 148 7.88 -23.59 -1.34
CA ARG A 148 9.24 -23.40 -1.87
C ARG A 148 9.34 -23.63 -3.38
N ALA A 149 8.60 -24.59 -3.91
CA ALA A 149 8.53 -24.86 -5.35
C ALA A 149 7.81 -23.73 -6.12
N ALA A 150 6.84 -23.05 -5.51
CA ALA A 150 6.17 -21.89 -6.08
C ALA A 150 7.12 -20.69 -6.16
N THR A 151 7.86 -20.39 -5.09
CA THR A 151 8.85 -19.29 -5.07
C THR A 151 10.03 -19.51 -6.03
N ALA A 152 10.39 -20.77 -6.30
CA ALA A 152 11.45 -21.09 -7.26
C ALA A 152 11.05 -20.87 -8.73
N ARG A 153 9.75 -20.88 -9.05
CA ARG A 153 9.25 -20.63 -10.42
C ARG A 153 9.13 -19.14 -10.74
N GLU A 154 8.89 -18.29 -9.75
CA GLU A 154 8.88 -16.83 -9.95
C GLU A 154 10.28 -16.29 -10.26
N GLY A 155 11.34 -16.86 -9.68
CA GLY A 155 12.72 -16.44 -9.96
C GLY A 155 13.28 -16.89 -11.33
N GLN A 156 12.54 -17.66 -12.12
CA GLN A 156 13.00 -18.22 -13.40
C GLN A 156 12.23 -17.65 -14.61
N ALA A 157 11.28 -16.74 -14.38
CA ALA A 157 10.57 -16.00 -15.42
C ALA A 157 11.25 -14.64 -15.75
N ASP A 158 12.26 -14.22 -14.98
CA ASP A 158 13.00 -12.96 -15.13
C ASP A 158 14.46 -13.16 -15.61
N ALA A 159 14.77 -14.26 -16.31
CA ALA A 159 16.09 -14.55 -16.88
C ALA A 159 16.06 -14.66 -18.41
#